data_AF-A0A7C4BR71-F1
#
_entry.id   AF-A0A7C4BR71-F1
#
_cell.length_a   1.000
_cell.length_b   1.000
_cell.length_c   1.000
_cell.angle_alpha   90.00
_cell.angle_beta   90.00
_cell.angle_gamma   90.00
#
_symmetry.space_group_name_H-M   'P 1'
#
loop_
_entity.id
_entity.type
_entity.pdbx_description
1 polymer ?
#
loop_
_entity_poly.entity_id
_entity_poly.type
_entity_poly.pdbx_seq_one_letter_code
_entity_poly.pdbx_strand_id
1 'polypeptide(L)'
;MHKKGKWLIYTAIFILILSFYGCGLPGGRKKDIPKIEMIVENTLSEKRMDEFIVLRVSDLKEMAPNFSKDTFIVIQADTNQEIPSQVDDMNNDGEGDEIAMIISLEPKEKKRIIMRYSPESPENRSVTLGHKKRTRSAIHPEYEGISWESEIIGYRLYPDQRNSISVFAKQKPELSLDKIAFKQPSSAKLILDGKNSVGCGGFGLWHDGKLIKPSNDVMRYTRVVSDGPIRAIAQVIYDKWALGNDMLRVTATYSIFAGQRWCVSNIKVTGSNKPVKIASGLAKVKTDIIKDEKKGFMYEFDKPLGMGMIYSPENLDTFQESGESNLIVLNP
;
A
#
# COMPACT_ATOMS: atom_id res chain seq x y z
N MET A 1 8.41 -5.72 33.33
CA MET A 1 9.09 -6.06 32.05
C MET A 1 8.39 -7.25 31.41
N HIS A 2 7.41 -7.02 30.56
CA HIS A 2 6.84 -8.03 29.64
C HIS A 2 6.41 -7.26 28.38
N LYS A 3 7.18 -7.39 27.30
CA LYS A 3 6.85 -6.82 25.99
C LYS A 3 5.68 -7.62 25.42
N LYS A 4 4.47 -7.07 25.50
CA LYS A 4 3.33 -7.53 24.70
C LYS A 4 3.61 -7.19 23.24
N GLY A 5 3.79 -8.22 22.41
CA GLY A 5 3.84 -8.08 20.96
C GLY A 5 2.50 -7.56 20.45
N LYS A 6 2.53 -6.41 19.78
CA LYS A 6 1.39 -5.87 19.05
C LYS A 6 1.14 -6.76 17.84
N TRP A 7 -0.02 -7.41 17.81
CA TRP A 7 -0.55 -8.10 16.65
C TRP A 7 -1.09 -7.07 15.66
N LEU A 8 -0.56 -7.04 14.45
CA LEU A 8 -1.22 -6.45 13.29
C LEU A 8 -1.86 -7.59 12.53
N ILE A 9 -3.18 -7.56 12.48
CA ILE A 9 -4.05 -8.54 11.82
C ILE A 9 -3.79 -8.44 10.31
N TYR A 10 -3.03 -9.39 9.76
CA TYR A 10 -3.23 -9.84 8.40
C TYR A 10 -4.22 -11.01 8.48
N THR A 11 -5.30 -10.94 7.73
CA THR A 11 -6.25 -12.05 7.53
C THR A 11 -5.46 -13.36 7.38
N ALA A 12 -5.73 -14.32 8.26
CA ALA A 12 -4.87 -15.45 8.59
C ALA A 12 -4.23 -16.14 7.37
N ILE A 13 -2.94 -15.86 7.15
CA ILE A 13 -2.03 -16.67 6.34
C ILE A 13 -1.20 -17.50 7.33
N PHE A 14 -1.49 -18.78 7.44
CA PHE A 14 -0.62 -19.71 8.18
C PHE A 14 0.53 -20.12 7.27
N ILE A 15 1.66 -19.42 7.35
CA ILE A 15 2.87 -19.79 6.61
C ILE A 15 3.55 -20.92 7.38
N LEU A 16 3.38 -22.16 6.91
CA LEU A 16 4.21 -23.28 7.36
C LEU A 16 5.47 -23.34 6.48
N ILE A 17 6.63 -23.13 7.09
CA ILE A 17 7.92 -23.06 6.39
C ILE A 17 8.76 -24.28 6.78
N LEU A 18 9.23 -25.04 5.77
CA LEU A 18 10.02 -26.26 5.95
C LEU A 18 11.39 -26.09 5.30
N SER A 19 12.44 -26.11 6.11
CA SER A 19 13.85 -26.13 5.66
C SER A 19 14.31 -27.58 5.52
N PHE A 20 14.44 -28.10 4.29
CA PHE A 20 15.07 -29.41 4.06
C PHE A 20 16.54 -29.24 3.66
N TYR A 21 17.46 -29.57 4.57
CA TYR A 21 18.85 -29.84 4.23
C TYR A 21 18.94 -31.30 3.73
N GLY A 22 18.94 -31.48 2.41
CA GLY A 22 19.16 -32.79 1.80
C GLY A 22 20.62 -33.22 1.86
N CYS A 23 20.88 -34.42 2.39
CA CYS A 23 22.18 -35.09 2.33
C CYS A 23 22.37 -35.72 0.94
N GLY A 24 23.45 -35.37 0.23
CA GLY A 24 23.68 -35.76 -1.17
C GLY A 24 24.58 -36.99 -1.34
N LEU A 25 24.16 -37.93 -2.21
CA LEU A 25 25.00 -38.98 -2.80
C LEU A 25 25.80 -38.43 -4.02
N PRO A 26 26.96 -39.02 -4.36
CA PRO A 26 27.89 -38.45 -5.33
C PRO A 26 27.54 -38.86 -6.77
N GLY A 27 26.98 -37.92 -7.54
CA GLY A 27 26.86 -38.01 -9.00
C GLY A 27 26.72 -36.59 -9.57
N GLY A 28 27.63 -36.20 -10.48
CA GLY A 28 27.66 -34.93 -11.22
C GLY A 28 26.93 -33.74 -10.60
N ARG A 29 27.63 -32.90 -9.82
CA ARG A 29 27.04 -31.74 -9.13
C ARG A 29 26.37 -30.75 -10.10
N LYS A 30 25.08 -30.93 -10.39
CA LYS A 30 24.20 -29.79 -10.64
C LYS A 30 24.27 -28.96 -9.36
N LYS A 31 24.82 -27.73 -9.42
CA LYS A 31 24.82 -26.82 -8.26
C LYS A 31 23.34 -26.62 -7.90
N ASP A 32 22.91 -27.17 -6.78
CA ASP A 32 21.53 -27.00 -6.32
C ASP A 32 21.26 -25.51 -6.17
N ILE A 33 20.27 -25.01 -6.91
CA ILE A 33 19.88 -23.60 -6.84
C ILE A 33 19.24 -23.38 -5.46
N PRO A 34 19.78 -22.47 -4.63
CA PRO A 34 19.20 -22.16 -3.33
C PRO A 34 17.73 -21.78 -3.46
N LYS A 35 16.91 -22.25 -2.50
CA LYS A 35 15.47 -22.02 -2.52
C LYS A 35 14.89 -21.86 -1.12
N ILE A 36 13.78 -21.12 -1.04
CA ILE A 36 12.89 -21.02 0.12
C ILE A 36 11.54 -21.57 -0.32
N GLU A 37 11.00 -22.54 0.44
CA GLU A 37 9.67 -23.10 0.19
C GLU A 37 8.67 -22.58 1.21
N MET A 38 7.49 -22.18 0.73
CA MET A 38 6.42 -21.63 1.56
C MET A 38 5.07 -22.22 1.14
N ILE A 39 4.12 -22.25 2.08
CA ILE A 39 2.73 -22.59 1.82
C ILE A 39 1.88 -21.34 2.03
N VAL A 40 1.07 -21.02 1.03
CA VAL A 40 0.07 -19.95 1.09
C VAL A 40 -1.30 -20.60 1.13
N GLU A 41 -2.12 -20.19 2.10
CA GLU A 41 -3.46 -20.75 2.31
C GLU A 41 -4.52 -19.64 2.21
N ASN A 42 -5.55 -19.88 1.41
CA ASN A 42 -6.80 -19.13 1.53
C ASN A 42 -7.68 -19.76 2.59
N THR A 43 -7.72 -19.18 3.79
CA THR A 43 -8.52 -19.71 4.89
C THR A 43 -10.02 -19.45 4.74
N LEU A 44 -10.46 -18.72 3.71
CA LEU A 44 -11.85 -18.35 3.49
C LEU A 44 -12.57 -19.34 2.57
N SER A 45 -13.91 -19.34 2.63
CA SER A 45 -14.78 -20.04 1.67
C SER A 45 -15.00 -19.25 0.37
N GLU A 46 -14.35 -18.10 0.23
CA GLU A 46 -14.48 -17.21 -0.91
C GLU A 46 -13.20 -17.23 -1.74
N LYS A 47 -13.35 -17.09 -3.06
CA LYS A 47 -12.20 -17.00 -3.97
C LYS A 47 -11.45 -15.69 -3.74
N ARG A 48 -10.12 -15.77 -3.66
CA ARG A 48 -9.22 -14.60 -3.56
C ARG A 48 -8.51 -14.41 -4.88
N MET A 49 -8.99 -13.46 -5.68
CA MET A 49 -8.33 -13.06 -6.91
C MET A 49 -7.25 -12.04 -6.60
N ASP A 50 -6.07 -12.21 -7.21
CA ASP A 50 -4.98 -11.24 -7.13
C ASP A 50 -4.62 -10.89 -5.66
N GLU A 51 -4.48 -11.89 -4.79
CA GLU A 51 -4.09 -11.69 -3.40
C GLU A 51 -2.62 -11.29 -3.27
N PHE A 52 -2.34 -10.32 -2.39
CA PHE A 52 -0.99 -9.79 -2.19
C PHE A 52 -0.31 -10.44 -1.01
N ILE A 53 0.96 -10.78 -1.19
CA ILE A 53 1.83 -11.25 -0.13
C ILE A 53 3.05 -10.34 -0.11
N VAL A 54 3.40 -9.85 1.08
CA VAL A 54 4.57 -9.01 1.29
C VAL A 54 5.45 -9.68 2.33
N LEU A 55 6.70 -9.99 1.96
CA LEU A 55 7.70 -10.62 2.82
C LEU A 55 8.83 -9.63 3.04
N ARG A 56 9.27 -9.45 4.30
CA ARG A 56 10.44 -8.63 4.58
C ARG A 56 11.70 -9.37 4.19
N VAL A 57 12.64 -8.66 3.58
CA VAL A 57 13.96 -9.21 3.25
C VAL A 57 14.72 -9.63 4.50
N SER A 58 14.53 -8.93 5.63
CA SER A 58 15.09 -9.33 6.94
C SER A 58 14.66 -10.74 7.33
N ASP A 59 13.37 -11.03 7.24
CA ASP A 59 12.77 -12.29 7.67
C ASP A 59 13.26 -13.44 6.76
N LEU A 60 13.38 -13.16 5.45
CA LEU A 60 13.97 -14.10 4.49
C LEU A 60 15.46 -14.38 4.78
N LYS A 61 16.24 -13.38 5.20
CA LYS A 61 17.65 -13.53 5.57
C LYS A 61 17.83 -14.26 6.90
N GLU A 62 16.92 -14.11 7.86
CA GLU A 62 16.94 -14.90 9.09
C GLU A 62 16.80 -16.40 8.79
N MET A 63 16.02 -16.75 7.77
CA MET A 63 15.79 -18.14 7.35
C MET A 63 16.87 -18.68 6.40
N ALA A 64 17.33 -17.84 5.48
CA ALA A 64 18.34 -18.15 4.50
C ALA A 64 19.38 -17.02 4.50
N PRO A 65 20.43 -17.12 5.34
CA PRO A 65 21.42 -16.03 5.50
C PRO A 65 22.14 -15.61 4.22
N ASN A 66 22.20 -16.48 3.22
CA ASN A 66 22.75 -16.24 1.89
C ASN A 66 21.70 -15.75 0.86
N PHE A 67 20.48 -15.43 1.29
CA PHE A 67 19.43 -14.91 0.43
C PHE A 67 19.85 -13.59 -0.21
N SER A 68 19.67 -13.50 -1.53
CA SER A 68 19.81 -12.26 -2.28
C SER A 68 18.47 -11.87 -2.88
N LYS A 69 18.05 -10.63 -2.60
CA LYS A 69 16.89 -9.97 -3.20
C LYS A 69 17.14 -9.50 -4.63
N ASP A 70 18.40 -9.49 -5.08
CA ASP A 70 18.78 -8.95 -6.39
C ASP A 70 18.64 -10.00 -7.49
N THR A 71 18.51 -11.29 -7.15
CA THR A 71 18.35 -12.32 -8.17
C THR A 71 17.51 -13.45 -7.62
N PHE A 72 16.19 -13.36 -7.82
CA PHE A 72 15.24 -14.39 -7.44
C PHE A 72 14.11 -14.54 -8.46
N ILE A 73 13.43 -15.68 -8.39
CA ILE A 73 12.16 -15.94 -9.07
C ILE A 73 11.24 -16.64 -8.07
N VAL A 74 9.95 -16.29 -8.12
CA VAL A 74 8.91 -16.96 -7.34
C VAL A 74 8.08 -17.81 -8.30
N ILE A 75 7.90 -19.09 -7.98
CA ILE A 75 7.12 -20.03 -8.80
C ILE A 75 6.14 -20.84 -7.95
N GLN A 76 5.04 -21.28 -8.56
CA GLN A 76 4.21 -22.34 -8.01
C GLN A 76 4.92 -23.69 -8.13
N ALA A 77 4.99 -24.45 -7.03
CA ALA A 77 5.75 -25.70 -6.97
C ALA A 77 5.23 -26.75 -7.95
N ASP A 78 3.91 -26.83 -8.12
CA ASP A 78 3.26 -27.91 -8.87
C ASP A 78 3.24 -27.66 -10.38
N THR A 79 3.17 -26.40 -10.80
CA THR A 79 3.06 -26.01 -12.21
C THR A 79 4.33 -25.39 -12.79
N ASN A 80 5.30 -25.01 -11.95
CA ASN A 80 6.43 -24.13 -12.29
C ASN A 80 6.00 -22.79 -12.91
N GLN A 81 4.73 -22.40 -12.78
CA GLN A 81 4.26 -21.10 -13.23
C GLN A 81 4.88 -20.02 -12.37
N GLU A 82 5.48 -19.02 -13.02
CA GLU A 82 6.01 -17.84 -12.34
C GLU A 82 4.89 -17.02 -11.69
N ILE A 83 5.18 -16.55 -10.47
CA ILE A 83 4.32 -15.66 -9.70
C ILE A 83 4.90 -14.25 -9.86
N PRO A 84 4.14 -13.28 -10.38
CA PRO A 84 4.63 -11.92 -10.51
C PRO A 84 5.04 -11.36 -9.15
N SER A 85 6.24 -10.79 -9.10
CA SER A 85 6.84 -10.29 -7.88
C SER A 85 7.68 -9.03 -8.14
N GLN A 86 7.93 -8.26 -7.08
CA GLN A 86 8.78 -7.07 -7.14
C GLN A 86 9.46 -6.85 -5.80
N VAL A 87 10.59 -6.14 -5.83
CA VAL A 87 11.30 -5.66 -4.65
C VAL A 87 10.92 -4.20 -4.42
N ASP A 88 10.57 -3.86 -3.19
CA ASP A 88 10.28 -2.48 -2.78
C ASP A 88 11.37 -2.00 -1.81
N ASP A 89 12.02 -0.88 -2.14
CA ASP A 89 12.87 -0.10 -1.24
C ASP A 89 11.99 0.93 -0.52
N MET A 90 11.56 0.60 0.70
CA MET A 90 10.58 1.37 1.46
C MET A 90 11.21 2.58 2.14
N ASN A 91 12.52 2.53 2.38
CA ASN A 91 13.24 3.53 3.13
C ASN A 91 14.06 4.48 2.21
N ASN A 92 14.30 4.09 0.96
CA ASN A 92 15.07 4.79 -0.08
C ASN A 92 16.58 4.85 0.22
N ASP A 93 17.16 3.77 0.75
CA ASP A 93 18.62 3.61 0.95
C ASP A 93 19.32 2.92 -0.23
N GLY A 94 18.55 2.53 -1.26
CA GLY A 94 19.04 1.79 -2.42
C GLY A 94 18.99 0.27 -2.24
N GLU A 95 18.61 -0.22 -1.06
CA GLU A 95 18.48 -1.62 -0.75
C GLU A 95 17.00 -2.00 -0.59
N GLY A 96 16.56 -3.00 -1.34
CA GLY A 96 15.22 -3.57 -1.17
C GLY A 96 14.92 -4.06 0.26
N ASP A 97 13.81 -3.58 0.82
CA ASP A 97 13.33 -3.91 2.16
C ASP A 97 12.31 -5.05 2.16
N GLU A 98 11.47 -5.11 1.12
CA GLU A 98 10.33 -6.03 1.01
C GLU A 98 10.26 -6.68 -0.38
N ILE A 99 9.71 -7.90 -0.43
CA ILE A 99 9.30 -8.58 -1.66
C ILE A 99 7.78 -8.67 -1.67
N ALA A 100 7.16 -7.99 -2.61
CA ALA A 100 5.74 -8.08 -2.91
C ALA A 100 5.49 -9.11 -4.01
N MET A 101 4.42 -9.88 -3.90
CA MET A 101 3.96 -10.82 -4.93
C MET A 101 2.44 -10.90 -4.98
N ILE A 102 1.91 -11.38 -6.11
CA ILE A 102 0.46 -11.47 -6.36
C ILE A 102 0.07 -12.89 -6.77
N ILE A 103 -0.93 -13.48 -6.10
CA ILE A 103 -1.38 -14.86 -6.34
C ILE A 103 -2.90 -14.98 -6.20
N SER A 104 -3.54 -15.74 -7.09
CA SER A 104 -4.97 -16.08 -6.94
C SER A 104 -5.13 -17.44 -6.25
N LEU A 105 -6.10 -17.55 -5.35
CA LEU A 105 -6.41 -18.75 -4.58
C LEU A 105 -7.91 -19.05 -4.63
N GLU A 106 -8.27 -20.28 -4.94
CA GLU A 106 -9.63 -20.80 -4.78
C GLU A 106 -10.01 -20.89 -3.28
N PRO A 107 -11.32 -21.01 -2.95
CA PRO A 107 -11.76 -21.25 -1.57
C PRO A 107 -11.00 -22.40 -0.90
N LYS A 108 -10.48 -22.18 0.32
CA LYS A 108 -9.76 -23.20 1.11
C LYS A 108 -8.50 -23.78 0.44
N GLU A 109 -8.02 -23.19 -0.65
CA GLU A 109 -6.86 -23.69 -1.39
C GLU A 109 -5.56 -23.44 -0.63
N LYS A 110 -4.65 -24.42 -0.71
CA LYS A 110 -3.25 -24.29 -0.32
C LYS A 110 -2.38 -24.36 -1.57
N LYS A 111 -1.51 -23.38 -1.76
CA LYS A 111 -0.49 -23.39 -2.81
C LYS A 111 0.89 -23.47 -2.21
N ARG A 112 1.70 -24.39 -2.74
CA ARG A 112 3.13 -24.43 -2.46
C ARG A 112 3.84 -23.47 -3.42
N ILE A 113 4.60 -22.53 -2.87
CA ILE A 113 5.41 -21.58 -3.63
C ILE A 113 6.88 -21.79 -3.32
N ILE A 114 7.72 -21.61 -4.32
CA ILE A 114 9.18 -21.75 -4.22
C ILE A 114 9.80 -20.44 -4.69
N MET A 115 10.59 -19.82 -3.82
CA MET A 115 11.47 -18.72 -4.18
C MET A 115 12.86 -19.30 -4.45
N ARG A 116 13.27 -19.34 -5.71
CA ARG A 116 14.65 -19.71 -6.10
C ARG A 116 15.47 -18.44 -6.23
N TYR A 117 16.71 -18.45 -5.74
CA TYR A 117 17.57 -17.27 -5.76
C TYR A 117 19.04 -17.62 -6.03
N SER A 118 19.81 -16.62 -6.47
CA SER A 118 21.27 -16.71 -6.61
C SER A 118 21.95 -15.81 -5.58
N PRO A 119 22.77 -16.35 -4.67
CA PRO A 119 23.62 -15.53 -3.79
C PRO A 119 24.67 -14.72 -4.57
N GLU A 120 25.11 -15.27 -5.70
CA GLU A 120 26.05 -14.65 -6.63
C GLU A 120 25.22 -13.86 -7.67
N SER A 121 25.05 -12.56 -7.46
CA SER A 121 24.50 -11.67 -8.50
C SER A 121 25.66 -11.10 -9.31
N PRO A 122 25.80 -11.43 -10.61
CA PRO A 122 26.81 -10.79 -11.44
C PRO A 122 26.47 -9.30 -11.55
N GLU A 123 27.27 -8.46 -10.89
CA GLU A 123 27.28 -6.99 -10.99
C GLU A 123 25.99 -6.25 -10.60
N ASN A 124 25.41 -6.47 -9.41
CA ASN A 124 24.29 -5.66 -8.89
C ASN A 124 23.10 -5.49 -9.88
N ARG A 125 22.92 -6.42 -10.81
CA ARG A 125 21.81 -6.37 -11.76
C ARG A 125 20.67 -7.17 -11.19
N SER A 126 19.68 -6.43 -10.67
CA SER A 126 18.38 -7.02 -10.41
C SER A 126 17.78 -7.55 -11.71
N VAL A 127 17.69 -8.87 -11.84
CA VAL A 127 16.95 -9.49 -12.95
C VAL A 127 15.48 -9.47 -12.57
N THR A 128 14.85 -8.30 -12.67
CA THR A 128 13.40 -8.23 -12.64
C THR A 128 12.91 -8.77 -13.98
N LEU A 129 12.37 -9.99 -13.98
CA LEU A 129 11.63 -10.49 -15.14
C LEU A 129 10.52 -9.48 -15.43
N GLY A 130 10.52 -8.92 -16.65
CA GLY A 130 9.66 -7.80 -17.01
C GLY A 130 8.18 -8.18 -16.97
N HIS A 131 7.56 -8.09 -15.79
CA HIS A 131 6.14 -8.31 -15.64
C HIS A 131 5.36 -7.18 -16.31
N LYS A 132 4.21 -7.50 -16.90
CA LYS A 132 3.29 -6.49 -17.43
C LYS A 132 2.94 -5.51 -16.30
N LYS A 133 3.26 -4.24 -16.52
CA LYS A 133 2.96 -3.19 -15.56
C LYS A 133 1.45 -2.97 -15.43
N ARG A 134 0.93 -3.20 -14.23
CA ARG A 134 -0.49 -3.05 -13.85
C ARG A 134 -0.70 -1.96 -12.79
N THR A 135 0.37 -1.40 -12.26
CA THR A 135 0.35 -0.27 -11.33
C THR A 135 1.23 0.86 -11.83
N ARG A 136 0.96 2.09 -11.38
CA ARG A 136 1.84 3.24 -11.63
C ARG A 136 1.76 4.21 -10.46
N SER A 137 2.90 4.71 -10.03
CA SER A 137 2.99 5.92 -9.21
C SER A 137 3.82 6.97 -9.96
N ALA A 138 3.45 8.24 -9.82
CA ALA A 138 4.11 9.32 -10.51
C ALA A 138 3.90 10.65 -9.77
N ILE A 139 4.83 11.57 -10.00
CA ILE A 139 4.68 12.98 -9.68
C ILE A 139 4.61 13.70 -11.02
N HIS A 140 3.48 14.34 -11.31
CA HIS A 140 3.32 15.16 -12.49
C HIS A 140 2.97 16.59 -12.05
N PRO A 141 3.81 17.60 -12.36
CA PRO A 141 3.52 19.00 -12.06
C PRO A 141 2.18 19.48 -12.66
N GLU A 142 1.79 18.93 -13.81
CA GLU A 142 0.61 19.31 -14.59
C GLU A 142 -0.71 19.09 -13.85
N TYR A 143 -0.76 18.14 -12.91
CA TYR A 143 -1.93 17.96 -12.05
C TYR A 143 -1.69 18.40 -10.60
N GLU A 144 -0.57 19.06 -10.32
CA GLU A 144 -0.19 19.66 -9.03
C GLU A 144 -0.09 18.66 -7.86
N GLY A 145 0.48 17.46 -8.09
CA GLY A 145 0.54 16.50 -6.99
C GLY A 145 1.32 15.22 -7.23
N ILE A 146 1.06 14.26 -6.35
CA ILE A 146 1.56 12.89 -6.44
C ILE A 146 0.38 11.94 -6.62
N SER A 147 0.53 10.96 -7.50
CA SER A 147 -0.54 10.01 -7.83
C SER A 147 -0.08 8.56 -7.78
N TRP A 148 -1.04 7.67 -7.57
CA TRP A 148 -0.87 6.23 -7.63
C TRP A 148 -2.12 5.59 -8.24
N GLU A 149 -1.94 4.53 -9.00
CA GLU A 149 -3.04 3.82 -9.67
C GLU A 149 -2.76 2.32 -9.74
N SER A 150 -3.84 1.54 -9.71
CA SER A 150 -3.89 0.23 -10.37
C SER A 150 -4.40 0.44 -11.79
N GLU A 151 -4.46 -0.60 -12.61
CA GLU A 151 -5.03 -0.51 -13.94
C GLU A 151 -6.54 -0.20 -13.94
N ILE A 152 -7.22 -0.25 -12.79
CA ILE A 152 -8.69 -0.05 -12.71
C ILE A 152 -9.13 1.23 -11.98
N ILE A 153 -8.26 1.87 -11.19
CA ILE A 153 -8.56 3.14 -10.51
C ILE A 153 -7.30 3.97 -10.32
N GLY A 154 -7.43 5.30 -10.35
CA GLY A 154 -6.33 6.21 -10.05
C GLY A 154 -6.66 7.17 -8.91
N TYR A 155 -5.65 7.53 -8.14
CA TYR A 155 -5.73 8.50 -7.05
C TYR A 155 -4.68 9.58 -7.25
N ARG A 156 -5.02 10.80 -6.86
CA ARG A 156 -4.09 11.93 -6.80
C ARG A 156 -4.23 12.61 -5.46
N LEU A 157 -3.12 12.82 -4.77
CA LEU A 157 -3.05 13.69 -3.61
C LEU A 157 -2.56 15.08 -4.05
N TYR A 158 -3.32 16.11 -3.66
CA TYR A 158 -2.82 17.48 -3.60
C TYR A 158 -2.01 17.68 -2.33
N PRO A 159 -0.68 17.81 -2.41
CA PRO A 159 0.15 17.74 -1.22
C PRO A 159 0.21 19.10 -0.50
N ASP A 160 -0.37 20.18 -1.03
CA ASP A 160 -0.45 21.51 -0.37
C ASP A 160 -1.51 21.59 0.73
N GLN A 161 -1.95 22.81 1.07
CA GLN A 161 -2.90 23.02 2.15
C GLN A 161 -4.26 22.36 1.89
N ARG A 162 -4.53 21.92 0.66
CA ARG A 162 -5.69 21.11 0.34
C ARG A 162 -5.62 19.76 1.06
N ASN A 163 -4.45 19.10 1.07
CA ASN A 163 -4.23 17.72 1.54
C ASN A 163 -5.44 16.82 1.22
N SER A 164 -5.83 16.83 -0.05
CA SER A 164 -7.11 16.27 -0.53
C SER A 164 -6.83 15.23 -1.60
N ILE A 165 -7.54 14.10 -1.54
CA ILE A 165 -7.38 13.01 -2.50
C ILE A 165 -8.49 13.05 -3.53
N SER A 166 -8.12 13.26 -4.78
CA SER A 166 -8.97 13.09 -5.96
C SER A 166 -8.98 11.63 -6.43
N VAL A 167 -10.05 11.24 -7.14
CA VAL A 167 -10.23 9.89 -7.68
C VAL A 167 -10.54 9.94 -9.17
N PHE A 168 -9.81 9.13 -9.94
CA PHE A 168 -10.05 8.87 -11.35
C PHE A 168 -10.64 7.48 -11.54
N ALA A 169 -11.86 7.42 -12.06
CA ALA A 169 -12.48 6.17 -12.48
C ALA A 169 -12.05 5.81 -13.90
N LYS A 170 -11.89 4.51 -14.18
CA LYS A 170 -11.47 4.01 -15.49
C LYS A 170 -12.56 3.16 -16.12
N GLN A 171 -12.82 3.41 -17.40
CA GLN A 171 -13.82 2.67 -18.18
C GLN A 171 -13.34 1.27 -18.57
N LYS A 172 -12.02 1.06 -18.63
CA LYS A 172 -11.39 -0.23 -18.91
C LYS A 172 -10.08 -0.34 -18.14
N PRO A 173 -9.59 -1.57 -17.85
CA PRO A 173 -8.29 -1.78 -17.22
C PRO A 173 -7.14 -1.22 -18.09
N GLU A 174 -6.54 -0.11 -17.67
CA GLU A 174 -5.32 0.48 -18.24
C GLU A 174 -4.64 1.47 -17.29
N LEU A 175 -3.34 1.69 -17.47
CA LEU A 175 -2.61 2.77 -16.80
C LEU A 175 -2.87 4.10 -17.53
N SER A 176 -3.13 5.15 -16.75
CA SER A 176 -3.69 6.41 -17.25
C SER A 176 -3.06 7.66 -16.67
N LEU A 177 -2.29 7.58 -15.57
CA LEU A 177 -1.73 8.78 -14.92
C LEU A 177 -0.89 9.63 -15.87
N ASP A 178 -0.02 9.01 -16.67
CA ASP A 178 0.80 9.74 -17.64
C ASP A 178 -0.07 10.41 -18.71
N LYS A 179 -1.12 9.72 -19.18
CA LYS A 179 -2.05 10.30 -20.16
C LYS A 179 -2.78 11.50 -19.56
N ILE A 180 -3.29 11.37 -18.33
CA ILE A 180 -4.02 12.42 -17.61
C ILE A 180 -3.16 13.68 -17.44
N ALA A 181 -1.87 13.54 -17.15
CA ALA A 181 -0.96 14.68 -16.98
C ALA A 181 -0.85 15.55 -18.24
N PHE A 182 -0.81 14.95 -19.43
CA PHE A 182 -0.70 15.70 -20.69
C PHE A 182 -2.05 16.06 -21.31
N LYS A 183 -2.99 15.12 -21.32
CA LYS A 183 -4.32 15.28 -21.92
C LYS A 183 -5.30 14.26 -21.37
N GLN A 184 -6.38 14.74 -20.75
CA GLN A 184 -7.45 13.89 -20.21
C GLN A 184 -7.94 12.85 -21.26
N PRO A 185 -7.71 11.55 -21.03
CA PRO A 185 -8.17 10.52 -21.96
C PRO A 185 -9.67 10.26 -21.76
N SER A 186 -10.37 9.78 -22.79
CA SER A 186 -11.79 9.41 -22.66
C SER A 186 -12.03 8.21 -21.73
N SER A 187 -11.02 7.36 -21.58
CA SER A 187 -11.04 6.13 -20.78
C SER A 187 -10.85 6.32 -19.28
N ALA A 188 -10.39 7.50 -18.83
CA ALA A 188 -10.26 7.82 -17.41
C ALA A 188 -10.95 9.16 -17.12
N LYS A 189 -11.79 9.21 -16.10
CA LYS A 189 -12.56 10.40 -15.72
C LYS A 189 -12.30 10.77 -14.28
N LEU A 190 -12.06 12.04 -14.01
CA LEU A 190 -12.06 12.58 -12.65
C LEU A 190 -13.50 12.51 -12.12
N ILE A 191 -13.73 11.62 -11.14
CA ILE A 191 -15.04 11.43 -10.51
C ILE A 191 -15.15 12.12 -9.15
N LEU A 192 -14.01 12.42 -8.53
CA LEU A 192 -13.92 13.20 -7.31
C LEU A 192 -12.70 14.12 -7.38
N ASP A 193 -12.91 15.43 -7.27
CA ASP A 193 -11.81 16.41 -7.25
C ASP A 193 -11.31 16.70 -5.82
N GLY A 194 -12.13 16.45 -4.79
CA GLY A 194 -11.77 16.65 -3.38
C GLY A 194 -11.69 18.14 -2.97
N LYS A 195 -11.14 19.02 -3.81
CA LYS A 195 -11.04 20.48 -3.60
C LYS A 195 -10.50 20.79 -2.19
N ASN A 196 -11.25 21.57 -1.39
CA ASN A 196 -10.87 21.96 -0.03
C ASN A 196 -11.32 20.94 1.05
N SER A 197 -12.06 19.88 0.68
CA SER A 197 -12.38 18.77 1.59
C SER A 197 -11.17 17.86 1.79
N VAL A 198 -11.31 16.81 2.59
CA VAL A 198 -10.32 15.72 2.65
C VAL A 198 -10.33 14.80 1.41
N GLY A 199 -11.30 14.93 0.51
CA GLY A 199 -11.39 14.05 -0.67
C GLY A 199 -11.69 12.61 -0.25
N CYS A 200 -11.09 11.63 -0.93
CA CYS A 200 -11.23 10.20 -0.57
C CYS A 200 -10.05 9.73 0.29
N GLY A 201 -9.98 10.18 1.55
CA GLY A 201 -8.96 9.74 2.51
C GLY A 201 -7.75 10.67 2.69
N GLY A 202 -7.85 11.93 2.29
CA GLY A 202 -6.96 12.98 2.78
C GLY A 202 -7.14 13.17 4.29
N PHE A 203 -6.23 13.90 4.93
CA PHE A 203 -6.16 13.90 6.40
C PHE A 203 -5.74 15.26 6.98
N GLY A 204 -5.77 15.33 8.30
CA GLY A 204 -5.19 16.41 9.09
C GLY A 204 -5.01 15.98 10.54
N LEU A 205 -4.37 16.84 11.32
CA LEU A 205 -4.29 16.68 12.77
C LEU A 205 -5.64 17.09 13.38
N TRP A 206 -6.06 16.40 14.44
CA TRP A 206 -7.26 16.77 15.18
C TRP A 206 -6.89 17.35 16.54
N HIS A 207 -7.23 18.61 16.76
CA HIS A 207 -6.91 19.32 18.00
C HIS A 207 -7.97 20.38 18.30
N ASP A 208 -8.35 20.50 19.58
CA ASP A 208 -9.36 21.44 20.06
C ASP A 208 -10.66 21.47 19.23
N GLY A 209 -11.13 20.27 18.85
CA GLY A 209 -12.37 20.10 18.08
C GLY A 209 -12.29 20.55 16.63
N LYS A 210 -11.09 20.76 16.09
CA LYS A 210 -10.87 21.25 14.72
C LYS A 210 -9.95 20.34 13.92
N LEU A 211 -10.25 20.25 12.64
CA LEU A 211 -9.34 19.69 11.64
C LEU A 211 -8.28 20.73 11.32
N ILE A 212 -7.03 20.41 11.62
CA ILE A 212 -5.86 21.21 11.25
C ILE A 212 -5.23 20.52 10.03
N LYS A 213 -5.31 21.18 8.87
CA LYS A 213 -4.64 20.79 7.62
C LYS A 213 -3.24 21.41 7.56
N PRO A 214 -2.34 20.88 6.70
CA PRO A 214 -1.01 21.48 6.58
C PRO A 214 -1.19 22.90 6.01
N SER A 215 -0.46 23.88 6.54
CA SER A 215 -0.43 25.24 5.99
C SER A 215 0.66 25.38 4.92
N ASN A 216 0.68 26.50 4.21
CA ASN A 216 1.61 26.73 3.09
C ASN A 216 3.09 26.80 3.51
N ASP A 217 3.33 27.15 4.76
CA ASP A 217 4.65 27.24 5.38
C ASP A 217 5.17 25.90 5.92
N VAL A 218 4.33 24.85 5.97
CA VAL A 218 4.76 23.51 6.35
C VAL A 218 5.67 22.94 5.27
N MET A 219 6.88 22.55 5.68
CA MET A 219 7.85 21.97 4.77
C MET A 219 7.36 20.62 4.27
N ARG A 220 7.45 20.40 2.96
CA ARG A 220 6.82 19.24 2.33
C ARG A 220 7.72 18.55 1.33
N TYR A 221 7.72 17.22 1.40
CA TYR A 221 8.39 16.35 0.46
C TYR A 221 7.41 15.33 -0.10
N THR A 222 7.55 15.02 -1.37
CA THR A 222 6.81 13.96 -2.06
C THR A 222 7.80 13.02 -2.69
N ARG A 223 7.58 11.70 -2.57
CA ARG A 223 8.42 10.71 -3.22
C ARG A 223 7.59 9.56 -3.76
N VAL A 224 7.98 9.07 -4.94
CA VAL A 224 7.55 7.77 -5.43
C VAL A 224 8.45 6.73 -4.76
N VAL A 225 7.85 5.88 -3.91
CA VAL A 225 8.58 4.83 -3.18
C VAL A 225 8.67 3.57 -4.04
N SER A 226 7.61 3.24 -4.77
CA SER A 226 7.60 2.10 -5.67
C SER A 226 6.73 2.39 -6.88
N ASP A 227 7.28 2.13 -8.07
CA ASP A 227 6.60 2.23 -9.37
C ASP A 227 6.71 0.90 -10.13
N GLY A 228 6.35 -0.18 -9.44
CA GLY A 228 6.51 -1.54 -9.92
C GLY A 228 5.36 -2.06 -10.77
N PRO A 229 5.46 -3.31 -11.25
CA PRO A 229 4.44 -3.92 -12.08
C PRO A 229 3.17 -4.35 -11.32
N ILE A 230 3.26 -4.63 -10.03
CA ILE A 230 2.14 -5.16 -9.22
C ILE A 230 1.80 -4.29 -8.01
N ARG A 231 2.67 -3.39 -7.57
CA ARG A 231 2.46 -2.46 -6.46
C ARG A 231 2.99 -1.08 -6.84
N ALA A 232 2.20 -0.06 -6.54
CA ALA A 232 2.58 1.33 -6.58
C ALA A 232 2.49 1.94 -5.19
N ILE A 233 3.50 2.71 -4.81
CA ILE A 233 3.59 3.37 -3.51
C ILE A 233 4.01 4.83 -3.71
N ALA A 234 3.17 5.74 -3.21
CA ALA A 234 3.40 7.17 -3.16
C ALA A 234 3.52 7.62 -1.70
N GLN A 235 4.40 8.58 -1.42
CA GLN A 235 4.55 9.11 -0.06
C GLN A 235 4.62 10.63 -0.07
N VAL A 236 3.97 11.23 0.93
CA VAL A 236 4.15 12.64 1.31
C VAL A 236 4.69 12.72 2.74
N ILE A 237 5.61 13.64 2.97
CA ILE A 237 6.17 13.96 4.28
C ILE A 237 5.91 15.44 4.53
N TYR A 238 5.16 15.73 5.58
CA TYR A 238 5.03 17.07 6.15
C TYR A 238 5.97 17.16 7.33
N ASP A 239 6.93 18.07 7.26
CA ASP A 239 7.93 18.28 8.29
C ASP A 239 7.69 19.63 8.99
N LYS A 240 8.02 19.68 10.28
CA LYS A 240 7.81 20.88 11.10
C LYS A 240 6.35 21.37 11.11
N TRP A 241 5.39 20.44 11.08
CA TRP A 241 3.98 20.77 11.20
C TRP A 241 3.64 21.10 12.66
N ALA A 242 3.39 22.37 12.93
CA ALA A 242 3.11 22.86 14.28
C ALA A 242 1.76 22.35 14.82
N LEU A 243 1.77 21.89 16.08
CA LEU A 243 0.58 21.57 16.87
C LEU A 243 0.80 22.05 18.31
N GLY A 244 0.30 23.25 18.63
CA GLY A 244 0.67 23.92 19.88
C GLY A 244 2.17 24.19 19.93
N ASN A 245 2.86 23.62 20.92
CA ASN A 245 4.32 23.74 21.05
C ASN A 245 5.10 22.60 20.37
N ASP A 246 4.41 21.55 19.89
CA ASP A 246 5.06 20.42 19.23
C ASP A 246 5.29 20.72 17.75
N MET A 247 6.45 20.28 17.23
CA MET A 247 6.79 20.35 15.82
C MET A 247 6.81 18.93 15.26
N LEU A 248 5.76 18.58 14.53
CA LEU A 248 5.53 17.21 14.11
C LEU A 248 6.11 16.94 12.74
N ARG A 249 6.62 15.72 12.56
CA ARG A 249 6.83 15.12 11.24
C ARG A 249 5.75 14.09 11.00
N VAL A 250 4.96 14.31 9.96
CA VAL A 250 3.85 13.45 9.53
C VAL A 250 4.18 12.85 8.17
N THR A 251 4.34 11.53 8.13
CA THR A 251 4.61 10.77 6.92
C THR A 251 3.38 9.97 6.54
N ALA A 252 2.78 10.27 5.39
CA ALA A 252 1.66 9.51 4.84
C ALA A 252 2.12 8.70 3.63
N THR A 253 1.99 7.38 3.72
CA THR A 253 2.37 6.41 2.69
C THR A 253 1.11 5.79 2.11
N TYR A 254 0.90 5.96 0.81
CA TYR A 254 -0.22 5.42 0.06
C TYR A 254 0.25 4.26 -0.79
N SER A 255 -0.39 3.11 -0.66
CA SER A 255 -0.07 1.94 -1.48
C SER A 255 -1.31 1.36 -2.13
N ILE A 256 -1.15 0.94 -3.38
CA ILE A 256 -2.13 0.18 -4.14
C ILE A 256 -1.44 -0.95 -4.86
N PHE A 257 -2.15 -2.06 -5.01
CA PHE A 257 -1.70 -3.16 -5.83
C PHE A 257 -2.57 -3.33 -7.09
N ALA A 258 -2.03 -4.08 -8.06
CA ALA A 258 -2.69 -4.43 -9.31
C ALA A 258 -4.06 -5.07 -9.05
N GLY A 259 -5.08 -4.70 -9.82
CA GLY A 259 -6.44 -5.23 -9.66
C GLY A 259 -7.22 -4.70 -8.43
N GLN A 260 -6.63 -3.86 -7.57
CA GLN A 260 -7.36 -3.24 -6.45
C GLN A 260 -8.13 -1.98 -6.87
N ARG A 261 -9.30 -1.76 -6.23
CA ARG A 261 -10.12 -0.52 -6.35
C ARG A 261 -10.02 0.39 -5.13
N TRP A 262 -9.17 0.03 -4.18
CA TRP A 262 -8.94 0.75 -2.93
C TRP A 262 -7.45 0.93 -2.74
N CYS A 263 -7.07 1.91 -1.93
CA CYS A 263 -5.69 2.09 -1.51
C CYS A 263 -5.60 2.04 0.02
N VAL A 264 -4.40 1.72 0.52
CA VAL A 264 -4.08 1.79 1.95
C VAL A 264 -3.36 3.09 2.20
N SER A 265 -3.80 3.85 3.22
CA SER A 265 -3.12 5.02 3.75
C SER A 265 -2.52 4.69 5.11
N ASN A 266 -1.18 4.73 5.22
CA ASN A 266 -0.47 4.60 6.48
C ASN A 266 0.09 5.96 6.89
N ILE A 267 -0.41 6.50 8.00
CA ILE A 267 0.00 7.80 8.52
C ILE A 267 0.81 7.60 9.79
N LYS A 268 2.07 8.03 9.76
CA LYS A 268 2.99 8.00 10.90
C LYS A 268 3.26 9.42 11.37
N VAL A 269 3.04 9.67 12.65
CA VAL A 269 3.34 10.95 13.32
C VAL A 269 4.52 10.75 14.27
N THR A 270 5.45 11.70 14.25
CA THR A 270 6.60 11.75 15.17
C THR A 270 6.80 13.19 15.63
N GLY A 271 7.47 13.38 16.78
CA GLY A 271 7.75 14.72 17.32
C GLY A 271 6.82 15.16 18.46
N SER A 272 5.94 14.29 18.96
CA SER A 272 5.18 14.52 20.20
C SER A 272 5.43 13.39 21.21
N ASN A 273 5.39 13.75 22.49
CA ASN A 273 5.40 12.80 23.61
C ASN A 273 3.99 12.35 24.01
N LYS A 274 2.95 12.90 23.38
CA LYS A 274 1.54 12.55 23.61
C LYS A 274 0.95 11.94 22.33
N PRO A 275 -0.08 11.08 22.45
CA PRO A 275 -0.85 10.65 21.29
C PRO A 275 -1.39 11.87 20.52
N VAL A 276 -1.20 11.87 19.21
CA VAL A 276 -1.72 12.90 18.31
C VAL A 276 -2.89 12.30 17.55
N LYS A 277 -4.08 12.87 17.72
CA LYS A 277 -5.27 12.44 17.00
C LYS A 277 -5.18 12.84 15.54
N ILE A 278 -5.62 11.96 14.65
CA ILE A 278 -5.65 12.17 13.20
C ILE A 278 -7.10 12.15 12.74
N ALA A 279 -7.49 13.16 11.96
CA ALA A 279 -8.77 13.16 11.27
C ALA A 279 -8.56 12.88 9.79
N SER A 280 -9.21 11.83 9.29
CA SER A 280 -9.26 11.48 7.87
C SER A 280 -10.73 11.29 7.47
N GLY A 281 -11.05 11.32 6.18
CA GLY A 281 -12.46 11.23 5.84
C GLY A 281 -12.80 11.18 4.36
N LEU A 282 -14.08 11.42 4.12
CA LEU A 282 -14.69 11.48 2.80
C LEU A 282 -15.21 12.89 2.53
N ALA A 283 -15.08 13.34 1.29
CA ALA A 283 -15.77 14.55 0.83
C ALA A 283 -17.28 14.36 0.97
N LYS A 284 -18.01 15.41 1.34
CA LYS A 284 -19.47 15.38 1.32
C LYS A 284 -19.95 15.32 -0.12
N VAL A 285 -20.82 14.35 -0.41
CA VAL A 285 -21.60 14.33 -1.64
C VAL A 285 -23.09 14.48 -1.31
N LYS A 286 -23.97 14.32 -2.31
CA LYS A 286 -25.42 14.53 -2.16
C LYS A 286 -26.14 13.41 -1.38
N THR A 287 -25.45 12.34 -1.04
CA THR A 287 -26.04 11.17 -0.37
C THR A 287 -25.63 11.13 1.10
N ASP A 288 -26.48 10.50 1.91
CA ASP A 288 -26.21 10.33 3.33
C ASP A 288 -25.06 9.35 3.55
N ILE A 289 -24.20 9.69 4.51
CA ILE A 289 -23.09 8.84 4.92
C ILE A 289 -23.55 7.80 5.93
N ILE A 290 -23.17 6.55 5.70
CA ILE A 290 -23.43 5.43 6.60
C ILE A 290 -22.17 5.18 7.44
N LYS A 291 -22.37 4.99 8.75
CA LYS A 291 -21.33 4.77 9.75
C LYS A 291 -21.60 3.44 10.45
N ASP A 292 -20.62 2.53 10.45
CA ASP A 292 -20.64 1.29 11.23
C ASP A 292 -19.40 1.27 12.13
N GLU A 293 -19.55 1.78 13.35
CA GLU A 293 -18.48 1.89 14.36
C GLU A 293 -17.89 0.54 14.71
N LYS A 294 -18.75 -0.46 14.91
CA LYS A 294 -18.33 -1.79 15.37
C LYS A 294 -17.46 -2.50 14.34
N LYS A 295 -17.75 -2.28 13.06
CA LYS A 295 -17.00 -2.88 11.96
C LYS A 295 -15.93 -1.97 11.37
N GLY A 296 -15.88 -0.71 11.77
CA GLY A 296 -14.87 0.23 11.32
C GLY A 296 -15.10 0.75 9.90
N PHE A 297 -16.36 1.01 9.54
CA PHE A 297 -16.72 1.53 8.21
C PHE A 297 -17.33 2.93 8.28
N MET A 298 -16.99 3.74 7.29
CA MET A 298 -17.72 4.96 6.96
C MET A 298 -17.80 5.04 5.43
N TYR A 299 -19.00 5.02 4.86
CA TYR A 299 -19.17 4.96 3.41
C TYR A 299 -20.44 5.64 2.94
N GLU A 300 -20.45 6.00 1.67
CA GLU A 300 -21.58 6.57 0.96
C GLU A 300 -21.69 5.91 -0.42
N PHE A 301 -22.92 5.87 -0.95
CA PHE A 301 -23.18 5.23 -2.24
C PHE A 301 -24.22 6.04 -3.02
N ASP A 302 -23.80 6.62 -4.14
CA ASP A 302 -24.63 7.36 -5.10
C ASP A 302 -24.56 6.66 -6.46
N LYS A 303 -25.53 5.77 -6.73
CA LYS A 303 -25.53 4.83 -7.87
C LYS A 303 -25.15 5.54 -9.18
N PRO A 304 -24.12 5.08 -9.93
CA PRO A 304 -23.39 3.80 -9.78
C PRO A 304 -22.08 3.89 -8.98
N LEU A 305 -21.77 5.01 -8.32
CA LEU A 305 -20.51 5.26 -7.64
C LEU A 305 -20.67 5.25 -6.13
N GLY A 306 -19.56 5.07 -5.43
CA GLY A 306 -19.51 5.21 -3.98
C GLY A 306 -18.08 5.37 -3.51
N MET A 307 -17.93 5.83 -2.28
CA MET A 307 -16.66 5.89 -1.60
C MET A 307 -16.82 5.41 -0.18
N GLY A 308 -15.76 4.81 0.34
CA GLY A 308 -15.77 4.20 1.64
C GLY A 308 -14.40 4.26 2.27
N MET A 309 -14.39 4.37 3.58
CA MET A 309 -13.23 4.25 4.42
C MET A 309 -13.40 3.07 5.35
N ILE A 310 -12.32 2.32 5.50
CA ILE A 310 -12.16 1.27 6.50
C ILE A 310 -11.10 1.75 7.48
N TYR A 311 -11.39 1.66 8.76
CA TYR A 311 -10.49 2.03 9.83
C TYR A 311 -10.54 0.97 10.94
N SER A 312 -9.57 1.04 11.84
CA SER A 312 -9.50 0.14 13.00
C SER A 312 -10.47 0.64 14.07
N PRO A 313 -11.54 -0.12 14.42
CA PRO A 313 -12.58 0.31 15.36
C PRO A 313 -12.04 0.74 16.72
N GLU A 314 -10.99 0.07 17.19
CA GLU A 314 -10.36 0.33 18.49
C GLU A 314 -9.67 1.70 18.57
N ASN A 315 -9.33 2.29 17.42
CA ASN A 315 -8.74 3.63 17.35
C ASN A 315 -9.78 4.73 17.15
N LEU A 316 -11.07 4.39 17.00
CA LEU A 316 -12.11 5.40 16.80
C LEU A 316 -12.25 6.27 18.05
N ASP A 317 -12.10 7.57 17.88
CA ASP A 317 -12.42 8.58 18.89
C ASP A 317 -13.83 9.11 18.69
N THR A 318 -14.12 9.62 17.48
CA THR A 318 -15.42 10.21 17.15
C THR A 318 -15.59 10.37 15.64
N PHE A 319 -16.83 10.47 15.17
CA PHE A 319 -17.12 11.03 13.84
C PHE A 319 -17.39 12.52 13.96
N GLN A 320 -16.86 13.28 13.00
CA GLN A 320 -17.00 14.73 12.98
C GLN A 320 -17.30 15.21 11.57
N GLU A 321 -17.62 16.49 11.44
CA GLU A 321 -17.75 17.16 10.17
C GLU A 321 -16.92 18.44 10.19
N SER A 322 -16.34 18.79 9.04
CA SER A 322 -15.59 20.04 8.90
C SER A 322 -15.72 20.55 7.47
N GLY A 323 -16.53 21.59 7.29
CA GLY A 323 -16.89 22.12 5.96
C GLY A 323 -17.48 21.02 5.07
N GLU A 324 -16.85 20.82 3.92
CA GLU A 324 -17.22 19.82 2.90
C GLU A 324 -16.70 18.40 3.21
N SER A 325 -16.37 18.08 4.47
CA SER A 325 -15.78 16.78 4.85
C SER A 325 -16.59 16.09 5.94
N ASN A 326 -16.83 14.79 5.75
CA ASN A 326 -17.22 13.86 6.79
C ASN A 326 -15.96 13.17 7.32
N LEU A 327 -15.71 13.23 8.62
CA LEU A 327 -14.44 12.84 9.24
C LEU A 327 -14.60 11.67 10.21
N ILE A 328 -13.60 10.80 10.20
CA ILE A 328 -13.28 9.85 11.26
C ILE A 328 -12.09 10.43 12.00
N VAL A 329 -12.26 10.70 13.29
CA VAL A 329 -11.17 11.05 14.19
C VAL A 329 -10.65 9.78 14.83
N LEU A 330 -9.36 9.53 14.66
CA LEU A 330 -8.66 8.38 15.20
C LEU A 330 -7.68 8.82 16.30
N ASN A 331 -7.62 8.05 17.38
CA ASN A 331 -6.70 8.20 18.49
C ASN A 331 -5.77 6.96 18.58
N PRO A 332 -4.66 6.94 17.82
CA PRO A 332 -3.80 5.76 17.64
C PRO A 332 -2.85 5.44 18.81
#